data_AF-A0A6P8J3H6-F1
#
_entry.id   AF-A0A6P8J3H6-F1
#
_cell.length_a   1.000
_cell.length_b   1.000
_cell.length_c   1.000
_cell.angle_alpha   90.00
_cell.angle_beta   90.00
_cell.angle_gamma   90.00
#
_symmetry.space_group_name_H-M   'P 1'
#
loop_
_entity.id
_entity.type
_entity.pdbx_description
1 polymer ?
#
loop_
_entity_poly.entity_id
_entity_poly.type
_entity_poly.pdbx_seq_one_letter_code
_entity_poly.pdbx_strand_id
1 'polypeptide(L)'
;MRRSWNRKRKIIYTVLLAGFCYYMYRNLQLSSLVGSPGKTPVRCHKTKEEIAQLVNISHAVHDILEELGIKHWLMFGSLWGIVRKIHNPLPWDKDVDIGLSGDDDNFSKLTREQFLSAFTSKGFILKERLDRNAIIGVFNSDLCPNGWVDLFVFYDYSGKMKRTGWETWLVPINYNLFSSFPSSAIQGSLPKARFGDFEIYVPRDIMLVLRNVYPYNWWKVDRPTNCIDD
;
A
#
# COMPACT_ATOMS: atom_id res chain seq x y z
N MET A 1 -44.60 -7.02 34.67
CA MET A 1 -43.61 -7.79 33.88
C MET A 1 -43.29 -7.23 32.48
N ARG A 2 -44.26 -6.92 31.61
CA ARG A 2 -44.00 -6.44 30.21
C ARG A 2 -43.10 -5.19 30.08
N ARG A 3 -43.20 -4.20 30.98
CA ARG A 3 -42.37 -2.97 30.96
C ARG A 3 -40.87 -3.22 31.17
N SER A 4 -40.51 -4.14 32.07
CA SER A 4 -39.11 -4.51 32.37
C SER A 4 -38.47 -5.25 31.18
N TRP A 5 -39.24 -6.13 30.52
CA TRP A 5 -38.79 -6.87 29.35
C TRP A 5 -38.53 -5.97 28.13
N ASN A 6 -39.40 -4.97 27.91
CA ASN A 6 -39.19 -3.95 26.86
C ASN A 6 -37.98 -3.06 27.16
N ARG A 7 -37.67 -2.77 28.43
CA ARG A 7 -36.47 -2.01 28.81
C ARG A 7 -35.18 -2.81 28.55
N LYS A 8 -35.15 -4.10 28.90
CA LYS A 8 -34.01 -4.99 28.60
C LYS A 8 -33.77 -5.13 27.09
N ARG A 9 -34.82 -5.31 26.29
CA ARG A 9 -34.73 -5.34 24.82
C ARG A 9 -34.18 -4.03 24.25
N LYS A 10 -34.69 -2.88 24.71
CA LYS A 10 -34.17 -1.57 24.29
C LYS A 10 -32.67 -1.41 24.61
N ILE A 11 -32.23 -1.81 25.80
CA ILE A 11 -30.79 -1.77 26.16
C ILE A 11 -29.97 -2.65 25.23
N ILE A 12 -30.40 -3.89 24.96
CA ILE A 12 -29.71 -4.81 24.05
C ILE A 12 -29.62 -4.19 22.65
N TYR A 13 -30.71 -3.67 22.09
CA TYR A 13 -30.68 -3.04 20.77
C TYR A 13 -29.79 -1.79 20.73
N THR A 14 -29.81 -0.95 21.76
CA THR A 14 -28.91 0.21 21.84
C THR A 14 -27.44 -0.22 21.86
N VAL A 15 -27.09 -1.26 22.63
CA VAL A 15 -25.71 -1.78 22.68
C VAL A 15 -25.30 -2.37 21.34
N LEU A 16 -26.16 -3.16 20.69
CA LEU A 16 -25.88 -3.73 19.38
C LEU A 16 -25.71 -2.64 18.30
N LEU A 17 -26.58 -1.62 18.30
CA LEU A 17 -26.48 -0.50 17.37
C LEU A 17 -25.21 0.32 17.62
N ALA A 18 -24.88 0.62 18.89
CA ALA A 18 -23.64 1.31 19.24
C ALA A 18 -22.41 0.50 18.80
N GLY A 19 -22.43 -0.82 19.02
CA GLY A 19 -21.39 -1.74 18.57
C GLY A 19 -21.25 -1.77 17.05
N PHE A 20 -22.37 -1.80 16.31
CA PHE A 20 -22.39 -1.75 14.85
C PHE A 20 -21.86 -0.41 14.32
N CYS A 21 -22.33 0.72 14.86
CA CYS A 21 -21.83 2.04 14.50
C CYS A 21 -20.33 2.18 14.80
N TYR A 22 -19.87 1.67 15.93
CA TYR A 22 -18.44 1.62 16.26
C TYR A 22 -17.67 0.74 15.28
N TYR A 23 -18.17 -0.44 14.92
CA TYR A 23 -17.56 -1.30 13.90
C TYR A 23 -17.46 -0.61 12.54
N MET A 24 -18.52 0.06 12.09
CA MET A 24 -18.55 0.82 10.83
C MET A 24 -17.57 1.99 10.87
N TYR A 25 -17.54 2.74 11.98
CA TYR A 25 -16.56 3.80 12.20
C TYR A 25 -15.13 3.25 12.13
N ARG A 26 -14.84 2.15 12.81
CA ARG A 26 -13.53 1.48 12.74
C ARG A 26 -13.21 0.96 11.34
N ASN A 27 -14.21 0.50 10.57
CA ASN A 27 -14.02 0.11 9.16
C ASN A 27 -13.63 1.30 8.29
N LEU A 28 -14.29 2.44 8.45
CA LEU A 28 -13.99 3.63 7.66
C LEU A 28 -12.67 4.30 8.09
N GLN A 29 -12.31 4.18 9.38
CA GLN A 29 -11.19 4.88 9.99
C GLN A 29 -9.95 4.02 10.23
N LEU A 30 -9.91 2.75 9.79
CA LEU A 30 -8.70 1.94 9.96
C LEU A 30 -7.56 2.59 9.18
N SER A 31 -6.70 3.25 9.95
CA SER A 31 -5.76 4.27 9.51
C SER A 31 -4.44 3.71 8.98
N SER A 32 -4.39 2.42 8.62
CA SER A 32 -3.21 1.87 7.94
C SER A 32 -3.09 2.39 6.49
N LEU A 33 -4.11 3.07 5.96
CA LEU A 33 -4.09 3.74 4.65
C LEU A 33 -4.71 5.15 4.61
N VAL A 34 -5.59 5.48 5.57
CA VAL A 34 -6.05 6.86 5.79
C VAL A 34 -5.14 7.45 6.85
N GLY A 35 -4.25 8.37 6.48
CA GLY A 35 -3.17 8.89 7.32
C GLY A 35 -3.61 9.11 8.78
N SER A 36 -3.01 8.36 9.71
CA SER A 36 -3.29 8.54 11.14
C SER A 36 -3.07 10.00 11.54
N PRO A 37 -4.04 10.65 12.20
CA PRO A 37 -3.81 11.94 12.83
C PRO A 37 -2.83 11.70 13.99
N GLY A 38 -1.69 12.40 13.97
CA GLY A 38 -0.66 12.32 15.02
C GLY A 38 0.71 11.80 14.58
N LYS A 39 1.00 11.68 13.27
CA LYS A 39 2.38 11.44 12.83
C LYS A 39 3.26 12.65 13.21
N THR A 40 4.47 12.36 13.66
CA THR A 40 5.56 13.34 13.88
C THR A 40 5.67 14.32 12.71
N PRO A 41 6.12 15.57 12.92
CA PRO A 41 6.26 16.54 11.83
C PRO A 41 7.02 15.90 10.67
N VAL A 42 6.33 15.66 9.55
CA VAL A 42 6.97 15.13 8.35
C VAL A 42 7.72 16.29 7.72
N ARG A 43 9.02 16.11 7.50
CA ARG A 43 9.82 17.10 6.78
C ARG A 43 9.23 17.28 5.39
N CYS A 44 9.13 18.54 4.98
CA CYS A 44 8.48 18.92 3.73
C CYS A 44 9.27 18.54 2.49
N HIS A 45 10.58 18.47 2.66
CA HIS A 45 11.50 18.08 1.62
C HIS A 45 12.56 17.16 2.23
N LYS A 46 12.69 15.98 1.64
CA LYS A 46 13.87 15.14 1.73
C LYS A 46 15.00 15.79 0.95
N THR A 47 16.20 15.63 1.49
CA THR A 47 17.41 15.98 0.76
C THR A 47 17.53 15.14 -0.51
N LYS A 48 18.29 15.62 -1.50
CA LYS A 48 18.57 14.84 -2.72
C LYS A 48 19.17 13.47 -2.41
N GLU A 49 20.02 13.42 -1.38
CA GLU A 49 20.62 12.18 -0.87
C GLU A 49 19.54 11.22 -0.34
N GLU A 50 18.62 11.69 0.50
CA GLU A 50 17.52 10.84 1.00
C GLU A 50 16.60 10.33 -0.13
N ILE A 51 16.36 11.14 -1.16
CA ILE A 51 15.60 10.71 -2.35
C ILE A 51 16.38 9.65 -3.10
N ALA A 52 17.68 9.86 -3.33
CA ALA A 52 18.55 8.90 -4.00
C ALA A 52 18.61 7.55 -3.24
N GLN A 53 18.68 7.59 -1.91
CA GLN A 53 18.63 6.40 -1.06
C GLN A 53 17.32 5.62 -1.21
N LEU A 54 16.17 6.32 -1.28
CA LEU A 54 14.88 5.69 -1.55
C LEU A 54 14.80 5.10 -2.97
N VAL A 55 15.38 5.78 -3.96
CA VAL A 55 15.50 5.24 -5.33
C VAL A 55 16.37 3.98 -5.32
N ASN A 56 17.52 3.99 -4.67
CA ASN A 56 18.46 2.87 -4.62
C ASN A 56 17.86 1.61 -3.99
N ILE A 57 17.20 1.74 -2.83
CA ILE A 57 16.53 0.60 -2.20
C ILE A 57 15.38 0.08 -3.08
N SER A 58 14.65 0.98 -3.76
CA SER A 58 13.57 0.59 -4.67
C SER A 58 14.08 -0.13 -5.91
N HIS A 59 15.20 0.32 -6.47
CA HIS A 59 15.88 -0.32 -7.61
C HIS A 59 16.34 -1.73 -7.23
N ALA A 60 17.02 -1.88 -6.09
CA ALA A 60 17.47 -3.19 -5.64
C ALA A 60 16.31 -4.15 -5.35
N VAL A 61 15.17 -3.65 -4.84
CA VAL A 61 13.95 -4.45 -4.69
C VAL A 61 13.34 -4.81 -6.05
N HIS A 62 13.30 -3.88 -6.99
CA HIS A 62 12.86 -4.12 -8.37
C HIS A 62 13.68 -5.23 -9.03
N ASP A 63 15.00 -5.19 -8.93
CA ASP A 63 15.90 -6.18 -9.50
C ASP A 63 15.65 -7.58 -8.93
N ILE A 64 15.44 -7.70 -7.61
CA ILE A 64 15.10 -8.99 -6.99
C ILE A 64 13.77 -9.52 -7.53
N LEU A 65 12.76 -8.66 -7.70
CA LEU A 65 11.47 -9.07 -8.23
C LEU A 65 11.55 -9.48 -9.70
N GLU A 66 12.36 -8.80 -10.52
CA GLU A 66 12.65 -9.18 -11.91
C GLU A 66 13.41 -10.53 -11.97
N GLU A 67 14.42 -10.74 -11.13
CA GLU A 67 15.16 -12.00 -11.04
C GLU A 67 14.25 -13.19 -10.69
N LEU A 68 13.27 -12.96 -9.80
CA LEU A 68 12.25 -13.95 -9.46
C LEU A 68 11.16 -14.08 -10.53
N GLY A 69 11.17 -13.23 -11.56
CA GLY A 69 10.14 -13.18 -12.60
C GLY A 69 8.76 -12.81 -12.09
N ILE A 70 8.67 -12.11 -10.95
CA ILE A 70 7.39 -11.76 -10.32
C ILE A 70 6.85 -10.49 -10.96
N LYS A 71 5.64 -10.56 -11.49
CA LYS A 71 4.94 -9.37 -11.97
C LYS A 71 4.66 -8.37 -10.84
N HIS A 72 5.20 -7.18 -10.99
CA HIS A 72 5.09 -6.09 -10.00
C HIS A 72 4.94 -4.72 -10.67
N TRP A 73 4.56 -3.69 -9.91
CA TRP A 73 4.36 -2.31 -10.40
C TRP A 73 4.42 -1.29 -9.26
N LEU A 74 4.73 -0.01 -9.55
CA LEU A 74 4.57 1.07 -8.58
C LEU A 74 3.10 1.24 -8.16
N MET A 75 2.87 1.50 -6.88
CA MET A 75 1.53 1.60 -6.29
C MET A 75 1.37 2.89 -5.46
N PHE A 76 0.14 3.16 -5.01
CA PHE A 76 -0.19 4.16 -3.98
C PHE A 76 0.54 5.51 -4.12
N GLY A 77 1.30 5.93 -3.11
CA GLY A 77 1.93 7.25 -3.05
C GLY A 77 2.96 7.43 -4.16
N SER A 78 3.71 6.36 -4.46
CA SER A 78 4.80 6.37 -5.43
C SER A 78 4.34 6.64 -6.86
N LEU A 79 3.10 6.26 -7.22
CA LEU A 79 2.51 6.60 -8.52
C LEU A 79 2.36 8.11 -8.75
N TRP A 80 2.21 8.90 -7.68
CA TRP A 80 2.11 10.37 -7.81
C TRP A 80 3.40 10.99 -8.33
N GLY A 81 4.56 10.40 -8.03
CA GLY A 81 5.85 10.82 -8.59
C GLY A 81 5.86 10.77 -10.12
N ILE A 82 5.21 9.75 -10.69
CA ILE A 82 5.06 9.58 -12.14
C ILE A 82 4.03 10.56 -12.69
N VAL A 83 2.82 10.62 -12.11
CA VAL A 83 1.74 11.49 -12.59
C VAL A 83 2.14 12.97 -12.57
N ARG A 84 2.92 13.38 -11.56
CA ARG A 84 3.40 14.76 -11.40
C ARG A 84 4.70 15.04 -12.18
N LYS A 85 5.18 14.09 -12.99
CA LYS A 85 6.41 14.21 -13.79
C LYS A 85 7.67 14.53 -12.96
N ILE A 86 7.66 14.14 -11.69
CA ILE A 86 8.82 14.25 -10.80
C ILE A 86 9.79 13.10 -11.08
N HIS A 87 9.26 11.95 -11.52
CA HIS A 87 10.02 10.73 -11.81
C HIS A 87 10.90 10.28 -10.64
N ASN A 88 10.45 10.49 -9.41
CA ASN A 88 11.09 10.09 -8.15
C ASN A 88 9.98 9.89 -7.09
N PRO A 89 10.28 9.33 -5.91
CA PRO A 89 9.38 9.43 -4.75
C PRO A 89 8.95 10.88 -4.51
N LEU A 90 7.78 11.12 -3.90
CA LEU A 90 7.42 12.49 -3.54
C LEU A 90 8.44 13.03 -2.52
N PRO A 91 8.74 14.35 -2.53
CA PRO A 91 9.76 14.91 -1.65
C PRO A 91 9.51 14.72 -0.16
N TRP A 92 8.29 14.40 0.25
CA TRP A 92 7.90 14.20 1.65
C TRP A 92 7.56 12.73 1.98
N ASP A 93 7.63 11.81 1.01
CA ASP A 93 7.40 10.39 1.25
C ASP A 93 8.57 9.77 2.01
N LYS A 94 8.31 8.72 2.79
CA LYS A 94 9.36 8.00 3.56
C LYS A 94 9.62 6.61 3.02
N ASP A 95 8.84 6.20 2.05
CA ASP A 95 8.72 4.86 1.55
C ASP A 95 8.40 4.87 0.06
N VAL A 96 8.56 3.70 -0.56
CA VAL A 96 8.09 3.40 -1.92
C VAL A 96 7.15 2.22 -1.87
N ASP A 97 6.00 2.35 -2.50
CA ASP A 97 4.95 1.35 -2.56
C ASP A 97 5.04 0.56 -3.87
N ILE A 98 5.16 -0.76 -3.78
CA ILE A 98 5.18 -1.66 -4.95
C ILE A 98 4.08 -2.71 -4.79
N GLY A 99 3.22 -2.83 -5.80
CA GLY A 99 2.24 -3.90 -5.91
C GLY A 99 2.83 -5.14 -6.57
N LEU A 100 2.47 -6.32 -6.08
CA LEU A 100 2.79 -7.63 -6.65
C LEU A 100 1.51 -8.35 -7.07
N SER A 101 1.54 -9.10 -8.17
CA SER A 101 0.44 -9.99 -8.55
C SER A 101 0.59 -11.32 -7.82
N GLY A 102 -0.32 -11.61 -6.90
CA GLY A 102 -0.40 -12.89 -6.20
C GLY A 102 -0.87 -14.03 -7.09
N ASP A 103 -1.57 -13.73 -8.19
CA ASP A 103 -1.97 -14.70 -9.23
C ASP A 103 -0.85 -14.96 -10.26
N ASP A 104 0.32 -14.34 -10.09
CA ASP A 104 1.45 -14.58 -10.95
C ASP A 104 1.97 -16.02 -10.77
N ASP A 105 2.27 -16.69 -11.88
CA ASP A 105 2.72 -18.07 -11.90
C ASP A 105 4.04 -18.27 -11.13
N ASN A 106 4.95 -17.30 -11.17
CA ASN A 106 6.22 -17.42 -10.46
C ASN A 106 6.00 -17.15 -8.96
N PHE A 107 5.24 -16.12 -8.62
CA PHE A 107 4.94 -15.82 -7.21
C PHE A 107 4.21 -16.98 -6.51
N SER A 108 3.19 -17.56 -7.16
CA SER A 108 2.38 -18.64 -6.59
C SER A 108 3.12 -19.97 -6.41
N LYS A 109 4.21 -20.19 -7.15
CA LYS A 109 5.05 -21.40 -7.05
C LYS A 109 6.17 -21.28 -6.01
N LEU A 110 6.56 -20.06 -5.64
CA LEU A 110 7.57 -19.84 -4.62
C LEU A 110 7.03 -20.20 -3.25
N THR A 111 7.79 -20.98 -2.49
CA THR A 111 7.54 -21.09 -1.06
C THR A 111 7.82 -19.73 -0.40
N ARG A 112 7.18 -19.50 0.76
CA ARG A 112 7.45 -18.31 1.57
C ARG A 112 8.95 -18.16 1.86
N GLU A 113 9.64 -19.24 2.20
CA GLU A 113 11.08 -19.22 2.46
C GLU A 113 11.91 -18.84 1.22
N GLN A 114 11.58 -19.39 0.04
CA GLN A 114 12.25 -19.04 -1.21
C GLN A 114 12.09 -17.54 -1.53
N PHE A 115 10.87 -17.02 -1.40
CA PHE A 115 10.63 -15.59 -1.60
C PHE A 115 11.46 -14.73 -0.63
N LEU A 116 11.43 -15.04 0.67
CA LEU A 116 12.15 -14.25 1.68
C LEU A 116 13.67 -14.33 1.54
N SER A 117 14.19 -15.52 1.25
CA SER A 117 15.62 -15.77 1.09
C SER A 117 16.23 -14.99 -0.08
N ALA A 118 15.47 -14.72 -1.14
CA ALA A 118 15.91 -13.88 -2.25
C ALA A 118 16.27 -12.44 -1.79
N PHE A 119 15.59 -11.94 -0.76
CA PHE A 119 15.89 -10.65 -0.16
C PHE A 119 16.94 -10.75 0.95
N THR A 120 16.79 -11.68 1.90
CA THR A 120 17.71 -11.77 3.05
C THR A 120 19.13 -12.13 2.64
N SER A 121 19.31 -12.94 1.59
CA SER A 121 20.65 -13.26 1.03
C SER A 121 21.37 -12.02 0.47
N LYS A 122 20.63 -10.96 0.12
CA LYS A 122 21.15 -9.67 -0.34
C LYS A 122 21.19 -8.61 0.77
N GLY A 123 21.10 -9.02 2.04
CA GLY A 123 21.24 -8.13 3.20
C GLY A 123 19.97 -7.34 3.57
N PHE A 124 18.83 -7.65 2.98
CA PHE A 124 17.56 -7.01 3.34
C PHE A 124 16.94 -7.62 4.60
N ILE A 125 16.25 -6.78 5.37
CA ILE A 125 15.43 -7.16 6.52
C ILE A 125 13.96 -7.01 6.13
N LEU A 126 13.15 -8.02 6.40
CA LEU A 126 11.73 -8.05 6.02
C LEU A 126 10.83 -8.03 7.25
N LYS A 127 9.77 -7.22 7.21
CA LYS A 127 8.68 -7.19 8.19
C LYS A 127 7.41 -7.67 7.53
N GLU A 128 7.20 -8.98 7.61
CA GLU A 128 6.10 -9.65 6.92
C GLU A 128 4.79 -9.55 7.68
N ARG A 129 3.73 -9.22 6.95
CA ARG A 129 2.35 -9.21 7.41
C ARG A 129 1.44 -9.88 6.40
N LEU A 130 1.95 -10.89 5.68
CA LEU A 130 1.24 -11.59 4.61
C LEU A 130 -0.12 -12.13 5.07
N ASP A 131 -0.14 -12.92 6.15
CA ASP A 131 -1.36 -13.53 6.69
C ASP A 131 -2.34 -12.50 7.27
N ARG A 132 -1.85 -11.31 7.63
CA ARG A 132 -2.64 -10.24 8.22
C ARG A 132 -3.30 -9.36 7.15
N ASN A 133 -2.51 -8.79 6.26
CA ASN A 133 -2.99 -7.81 5.28
C ASN A 133 -2.19 -7.78 3.96
N ALA A 134 -1.46 -8.86 3.65
CA ALA A 134 -0.71 -9.02 2.41
C ALA A 134 0.34 -7.91 2.17
N ILE A 135 0.99 -7.43 3.23
CA ILE A 135 2.09 -6.44 3.15
C ILE A 135 3.40 -7.05 3.61
N ILE A 136 4.50 -6.70 2.96
CA ILE A 136 5.86 -6.95 3.43
C ILE A 136 6.64 -5.64 3.38
N GLY A 137 7.12 -5.16 4.53
CA GLY A 137 8.05 -4.03 4.56
C GLY A 137 9.48 -4.52 4.36
N VAL A 138 10.22 -3.91 3.44
CA VAL A 138 11.58 -4.28 3.06
C VAL A 138 12.55 -3.15 3.43
N PHE A 139 13.54 -3.47 4.25
CA PHE A 139 14.47 -2.52 4.84
C PHE A 139 15.91 -2.91 4.50
N ASN A 140 16.77 -1.93 4.27
CA ASN A 140 18.21 -2.13 4.15
C ASN A 140 18.90 -0.85 4.64
N SER A 141 19.58 -0.93 5.79
CA SER A 141 20.21 0.24 6.42
C SER A 141 21.36 0.83 5.62
N ASP A 142 22.02 0.01 4.79
CA ASP A 142 23.16 0.44 4.00
C ASP A 142 22.71 1.22 2.76
N LEU A 143 21.56 0.83 2.18
CA LEU A 143 20.96 1.54 1.04
C LEU A 143 20.10 2.73 1.47
N CYS A 144 19.29 2.58 2.53
CA CYS A 144 18.37 3.60 2.98
C CYS A 144 18.12 3.49 4.51
N PRO A 145 18.92 4.19 5.35
CA PRO A 145 18.81 4.09 6.81
C PRO A 145 17.45 4.49 7.39
N ASN A 146 16.77 5.43 6.73
CA ASN A 146 15.55 6.09 7.24
C ASN A 146 14.33 5.89 6.34
N GLY A 147 14.35 4.88 5.48
CA GLY A 147 13.27 4.57 4.54
C GLY A 147 13.12 3.08 4.30
N TRP A 148 12.09 2.71 3.54
CA TRP A 148 11.77 1.31 3.23
C TRP A 148 10.94 1.19 1.96
N VAL A 149 10.75 -0.03 1.50
CA VAL A 149 9.81 -0.36 0.42
C VAL A 149 8.69 -1.20 1.00
N ASP A 150 7.43 -0.85 0.77
CA ASP A 150 6.29 -1.69 1.11
C ASP A 150 5.84 -2.48 -0.13
N LEU A 151 5.88 -3.81 -0.03
CA LEU A 151 5.37 -4.73 -1.04
C LEU A 151 3.93 -5.12 -0.68
N PHE A 152 2.99 -4.87 -1.59
CA PHE A 152 1.57 -5.19 -1.43
C PHE A 152 1.18 -6.30 -2.40
N VAL A 153 0.76 -7.45 -1.88
CA VAL A 153 0.32 -8.56 -2.72
C VAL A 153 -1.18 -8.41 -3.03
N PHE A 154 -1.53 -8.41 -4.31
CA PHE A 154 -2.90 -8.31 -4.81
C PHE A 154 -3.29 -9.54 -5.62
N TYR A 155 -4.54 -9.98 -5.45
CA TYR A 155 -5.14 -11.08 -6.21
C TYR A 155 -6.38 -10.57 -6.94
N ASP A 156 -6.66 -11.10 -8.13
CA ASP A 156 -7.83 -10.81 -8.94
C ASP A 156 -9.04 -11.59 -8.42
N TYR A 157 -9.98 -10.85 -7.83
CA TYR A 157 -11.28 -11.37 -7.45
C TYR A 157 -12.35 -10.86 -8.41
N SER A 158 -12.56 -11.61 -9.50
CA SER A 158 -13.62 -11.36 -10.50
C SER A 158 -13.49 -9.98 -11.17
N GLY A 159 -12.31 -9.65 -11.68
CA GLY A 159 -12.02 -8.40 -12.37
C GLY A 159 -11.54 -7.26 -11.46
N LYS A 160 -11.26 -7.56 -10.18
CA LYS A 160 -10.92 -6.56 -9.17
C LYS A 160 -9.76 -7.05 -8.33
N MET A 161 -8.64 -6.33 -8.41
CA MET A 161 -7.46 -6.57 -7.58
C MET A 161 -7.77 -6.22 -6.13
N LYS A 162 -7.49 -7.15 -5.21
CA LYS A 162 -7.67 -6.96 -3.76
C LYS A 162 -6.55 -7.61 -2.97
N ARG A 163 -6.30 -7.07 -1.78
CA ARG A 163 -5.40 -7.68 -0.80
C ARG A 163 -6.09 -8.79 -0.01
N THR A 164 -5.30 -9.75 0.48
CA THR A 164 -5.75 -10.88 1.30
C THR A 164 -5.24 -10.77 2.74
N GLY A 165 -5.58 -11.74 3.58
CA GLY A 165 -5.24 -11.78 5.00
C GLY A 165 -6.44 -11.51 5.91
N TRP A 166 -6.38 -11.95 7.16
CA TRP A 166 -7.54 -11.93 8.06
C TRP A 166 -8.07 -10.51 8.34
N GLU A 167 -7.23 -9.47 8.28
CA GLU A 167 -7.64 -8.08 8.53
C GLU A 167 -8.60 -7.60 7.42
N THR A 168 -8.42 -8.08 6.18
CA THR A 168 -9.26 -7.69 5.04
C THR A 168 -10.68 -8.26 5.17
N TRP A 169 -10.83 -9.40 5.83
CA TRP A 169 -12.13 -10.02 6.15
C TRP A 169 -12.83 -9.33 7.32
N LEU A 170 -12.08 -8.90 8.34
CA LEU A 170 -12.64 -8.17 9.48
C LEU A 170 -13.03 -6.74 9.10
N VAL A 171 -12.30 -6.13 8.16
CA VAL A 171 -12.44 -4.72 7.79
C VAL A 171 -12.72 -4.54 6.28
N PRO A 172 -13.74 -5.22 5.72
CA PRO A 172 -13.89 -5.35 4.27
C PRO A 172 -14.26 -4.05 3.58
N ILE A 173 -14.93 -3.12 4.25
CA ILE A 173 -15.33 -1.84 3.65
C ILE A 173 -14.07 -0.99 3.39
N ASN A 174 -13.14 -0.95 4.33
CA ASN A 174 -11.88 -0.24 4.17
C ASN A 174 -11.10 -0.75 2.95
N TYR A 175 -10.84 -2.06 2.92
CA TYR A 175 -9.99 -2.67 1.90
C TYR A 175 -10.65 -2.61 0.51
N ASN A 176 -11.98 -2.72 0.42
CA ASN A 176 -12.69 -2.56 -0.85
C ASN A 176 -12.77 -1.09 -1.34
N LEU A 177 -12.57 -0.10 -0.46
CA LEU A 177 -12.59 1.32 -0.81
C LEU A 177 -11.19 1.89 -1.07
N PHE A 178 -10.16 1.43 -0.35
CA PHE A 178 -8.82 2.04 -0.36
C PHE A 178 -7.71 1.08 -0.80
N SER A 179 -7.99 -0.20 -1.02
CA SER A 179 -6.99 -1.22 -1.40
C SER A 179 -7.46 -2.10 -2.55
N SER A 180 -8.23 -1.53 -3.46
CA SER A 180 -8.72 -2.29 -4.59
C SER A 180 -8.94 -1.44 -5.82
N PHE A 181 -8.71 -2.04 -6.98
CA PHE A 181 -8.80 -1.37 -8.28
C PHE A 181 -9.11 -2.41 -9.37
N PRO A 182 -9.59 -2.01 -10.56
CA PRO A 182 -9.91 -2.95 -11.63
C PRO A 182 -8.67 -3.70 -12.13
N SER A 183 -8.75 -5.01 -12.33
CA SER A 183 -7.61 -5.81 -12.80
C SER A 183 -7.19 -5.48 -14.23
N SER A 184 -8.08 -4.89 -15.03
CA SER A 184 -7.77 -4.34 -16.35
C SER A 184 -6.63 -3.32 -16.35
N ALA A 185 -6.35 -2.66 -15.21
CA ALA A 185 -5.21 -1.74 -15.08
C ALA A 185 -3.86 -2.47 -15.14
N ILE A 186 -3.83 -3.77 -14.83
CA ILE A 186 -2.60 -4.57 -14.74
C ILE A 186 -2.56 -5.84 -15.62
N GLN A 187 -3.64 -6.26 -16.29
CA GLN A 187 -3.68 -7.49 -17.13
C GLN A 187 -2.66 -7.53 -18.30
N GLY A 188 -1.95 -8.62 -18.60
CA GLY A 188 -0.97 -8.62 -19.71
C GLY A 188 0.29 -7.79 -19.40
N SER A 189 1.00 -7.29 -20.44
CA SER A 189 2.27 -6.58 -20.25
C SER A 189 2.07 -5.17 -19.67
N LEU A 190 2.93 -4.81 -18.72
CA LEU A 190 2.93 -3.50 -18.07
C LEU A 190 3.94 -2.57 -18.75
N PRO A 191 3.58 -1.29 -18.98
CA PRO A 191 4.55 -0.30 -19.41
C PRO A 191 5.56 -0.03 -18.30
N LYS A 192 6.77 0.40 -18.68
CA LYS A 192 7.77 0.92 -17.76
C LYS A 192 7.73 2.45 -17.74
N ALA A 193 8.07 3.03 -16.59
CA ALA A 193 8.26 4.45 -16.42
C ALA A 193 9.55 4.72 -15.64
N ARG A 194 10.20 5.84 -15.95
CA ARG A 194 11.38 6.29 -15.22
C ARG A 194 11.04 6.64 -13.76
N PHE A 195 11.84 6.10 -12.84
CA PHE A 195 11.78 6.36 -11.41
C PHE A 195 13.21 6.47 -10.87
N GLY A 196 13.70 7.70 -10.72
CA GLY A 196 15.09 8.01 -10.45
C GLY A 196 15.98 7.75 -11.66
N ASP A 197 16.94 6.85 -11.48
CA ASP A 197 17.92 6.43 -12.48
C ASP A 197 17.56 5.11 -13.17
N PHE A 198 16.47 4.44 -12.76
CA PHE A 198 16.00 3.18 -13.36
C PHE A 198 14.57 3.28 -13.90
N GLU A 199 14.15 2.22 -14.59
CA GLU A 199 12.79 2.07 -15.11
C GLU A 199 12.05 0.96 -14.35
N ILE A 200 10.84 1.25 -13.91
CA ILE A 200 10.00 0.30 -13.17
C ILE A 200 8.62 0.20 -13.82
N TYR A 201 7.98 -0.96 -13.70
CA TYR A 201 6.63 -1.16 -14.22
C TYR A 201 5.62 -0.27 -13.50
N VAL A 202 4.63 0.19 -14.26
CA VAL A 202 3.48 0.95 -13.76
C VAL A 202 2.18 0.35 -14.30
N PRO A 203 1.03 0.57 -13.65
CA PRO A 203 -0.26 0.23 -14.24
C PRO A 203 -0.45 0.92 -15.60
N ARG A 204 -1.12 0.26 -16.54
CA ARG A 204 -1.44 0.87 -17.85
C ARG A 204 -2.32 2.11 -17.71
N ASP A 205 -3.23 2.08 -16.75
CA ASP A 205 -4.07 3.22 -16.39
C ASP A 205 -3.79 3.61 -14.93
N ILE A 206 -2.74 4.42 -14.75
CA ILE A 206 -2.34 4.94 -13.44
C ILE A 206 -3.48 5.72 -12.78
N MET A 207 -4.24 6.51 -13.56
CA MET A 207 -5.31 7.34 -13.02
C MET A 207 -6.51 6.50 -12.57
N LEU A 208 -6.83 5.41 -13.26
CA LEU A 208 -7.83 4.45 -12.81
C LEU A 208 -7.44 3.86 -11.46
N VAL A 209 -6.19 3.43 -11.29
CA VAL A 209 -5.71 2.91 -9.99
C VAL A 209 -5.83 3.97 -8.90
N LEU A 210 -5.30 5.18 -9.14
CA LEU A 210 -5.28 6.25 -8.14
C LEU A 210 -6.69 6.71 -7.73
N ARG A 211 -7.63 6.84 -8.67
CA ARG A 211 -9.03 7.19 -8.37
C ARG A 211 -9.72 6.13 -7.52
N ASN A 212 -9.35 4.87 -7.69
CA ASN A 212 -9.92 3.76 -6.96
C ASN A 212 -9.33 3.61 -5.55
N VAL A 213 -8.04 3.87 -5.35
CA VAL A 213 -7.40 3.75 -4.03
C VAL A 213 -7.42 5.03 -3.20
N TYR A 214 -7.61 6.20 -3.84
CA TYR A 214 -7.79 7.52 -3.20
C TYR A 214 -9.14 8.16 -3.58
N PRO A 215 -10.29 7.51 -3.29
CA PRO A 215 -11.59 7.91 -3.83
C PRO A 215 -12.04 9.34 -3.44
N TYR A 216 -11.52 9.88 -2.33
CA TYR A 216 -11.95 11.17 -1.78
C TYR A 216 -10.94 12.30 -1.91
N ASN A 217 -9.72 12.01 -2.39
CA ASN A 217 -8.63 12.99 -2.41
C ASN A 217 -7.62 12.79 -3.54
N TRP A 218 -7.87 11.93 -4.53
CA TRP A 218 -6.97 11.75 -5.68
C TRP A 218 -6.69 13.05 -6.45
N TRP A 219 -7.59 14.04 -6.42
CA TRP A 219 -7.39 15.34 -7.06
C TRP A 219 -6.60 16.34 -6.21
N LYS A 220 -6.28 16.00 -4.95
CA LYS A 220 -5.61 16.89 -4.01
C LYS A 220 -4.13 16.55 -3.92
N VAL A 221 -3.31 17.59 -3.80
CA VAL A 221 -1.92 17.46 -3.40
C VAL A 221 -1.89 17.44 -1.88
N ASP A 222 -1.82 16.24 -1.30
CA ASP A 222 -1.75 16.03 0.15
C ASP A 222 -0.29 16.16 0.61
N ARG A 223 0.12 17.40 0.91
CA ARG A 223 1.43 17.73 1.50
C ARG A 223 1.33 17.73 3.03
N PRO A 224 2.42 17.45 3.76
CA PRO A 224 2.44 17.67 5.20
C PRO A 224 2.02 19.11 5.55
N THR A 225 1.24 19.28 6.61
CA THR A 225 0.56 20.54 6.97
C THR A 225 1.47 21.74 7.25
N ASN A 226 2.77 21.52 7.46
CA ASN A 226 3.74 22.57 7.79
C ASN A 226 4.70 22.88 6.63
N CYS A 227 4.33 22.54 5.39
CA CYS A 227 5.13 22.84 4.22
C CYS A 227 4.80 24.22 3.67
N ILE A 228 5.74 25.14 3.89
CA ILE A 228 5.77 26.45 3.24
C ILE A 228 6.42 26.24 1.87
N ASP A 229 5.77 26.74 0.82
CA ASP A 229 6.36 26.83 -0.51
C ASP A 229 7.43 27.93 -0.49
N ASP A 230 8.68 27.59 -0.81
CA ASP A 230 9.76 28.55 -1.02
C ASP A 230 9.52 29.40 -2.28
#